data_AF-A0A2V8G8Q7-F1
#
_entry.id   AF-A0A2V8G8Q7-F1
#
_cell.length_a   1.000
_cell.length_b   1.000
_cell.length_c   1.000
_cell.angle_alpha   90.00
_cell.angle_beta   90.00
_cell.angle_gamma   90.00
#
_symmetry.space_group_name_H-M   'P 1'
#
loop_
_entity.id
_entity.type
_entity.pdbx_description
1 polymer ?
#
loop_
_entity_poly.entity_id
_entity_poly.type
_entity_poly.pdbx_seq_one_letter_code
_entity_poly.pdbx_strand_id
1 'polypeptide(L)'
;MDRTRRLWSASAVAGALLSLTAAGPARATGPWFADVTHRAGVDRPHHNRQFDNQYASIMAGYTALGASASVADYDGDGFEDIFVTDSSRDGRNHLYRNNGDFTFTDVAEQAGVAAGNDAANASADSLWLDYDNDGRPDLLLVRFGHNRLFHNIGDGRFADVTKEAGLDRYANAIGAIAFDYDRDGFVDLFVGCYFSAVDIFNPGTPRFFPNSFEKADNGGGVLAFHNNRHGGFDEVTDRIGLRTSGWTLDLGHGDANNDGYDGSRTGPRPRSASTPRRG
;
A
#
# COMPACT_ATOMS: atom_id res chain seq x y z
N MET A 1 53.42 -53.84 53.47
CA MET A 1 52.02 -53.37 53.49
C MET A 1 51.91 -52.41 54.65
N ASP A 2 51.95 -51.12 54.31
CA ASP A 2 52.36 -50.03 55.17
C ASP A 2 51.17 -49.40 55.93
N ARG A 3 51.48 -48.87 57.12
CA ARG A 3 50.61 -48.06 57.99
C ARG A 3 50.22 -46.78 57.21
N THR A 4 49.17 -46.00 57.50
CA THR A 4 48.94 -45.26 58.75
C THR A 4 47.71 -44.36 58.55
N ARG A 5 47.07 -44.07 59.68
CA ARG A 5 46.00 -43.10 59.99
C ARG A 5 45.99 -41.80 59.16
N ARG A 6 44.81 -41.38 58.69
CA ARG A 6 44.52 -40.01 58.25
C ARG A 6 44.06 -39.15 59.43
N LEU A 7 44.83 -38.10 59.71
CA LEU A 7 44.49 -36.99 60.60
C LEU A 7 43.62 -35.97 59.86
N TRP A 8 42.75 -35.30 60.61
CA TRP A 8 41.92 -34.19 60.18
C TRP A 8 42.77 -32.93 59.98
N SER A 9 42.43 -32.11 58.99
CA SER A 9 42.81 -30.70 58.95
C SER A 9 41.72 -29.95 58.20
N ALA A 10 41.02 -29.08 58.93
CA ALA A 10 40.07 -28.13 58.40
C ALA A 10 40.79 -27.14 57.46
N SER A 11 40.12 -26.73 56.39
CA SER A 11 40.49 -25.53 55.64
C SER A 11 39.24 -24.72 55.40
N ALA A 12 39.29 -23.48 55.86
CA ALA A 12 38.23 -22.50 55.85
C ALA A 12 37.79 -22.19 54.41
N VAL A 13 36.49 -22.26 54.15
CA VAL A 13 35.90 -21.72 52.92
C VAL A 13 35.72 -20.22 53.13
N ALA A 14 36.59 -19.44 52.50
CA ALA A 14 36.39 -18.00 52.35
C ALA A 14 35.22 -17.79 51.37
N GLY A 15 34.08 -17.33 51.89
CA GLY A 15 32.94 -16.95 51.07
C GLY A 15 33.26 -15.67 50.30
N ALA A 16 33.51 -15.80 48.99
CA ALA A 16 33.48 -14.67 48.09
C ALA A 16 32.02 -14.30 47.83
N LEU A 17 31.57 -13.20 48.42
CA LEU A 17 30.33 -12.54 48.02
C LEU A 17 30.52 -11.99 46.59
N LEU A 18 30.10 -12.76 45.57
CA LEU A 18 29.83 -12.18 44.26
C LEU A 18 28.60 -11.28 44.41
N SER A 19 28.83 -9.98 44.53
CA SER A 19 27.82 -8.98 44.25
C SER A 19 27.49 -9.05 42.75
N LEU A 20 26.45 -9.81 42.37
CA LEU A 20 25.80 -9.62 41.08
C LEU A 20 25.13 -8.24 41.10
N THR A 21 25.81 -7.23 40.59
CA THR A 21 25.11 -6.04 40.13
C THR A 21 24.33 -6.45 38.90
N ALA A 22 23.04 -6.71 39.07
CA ALA A 22 22.10 -6.78 37.97
C ALA A 22 22.10 -5.41 37.28
N ALA A 23 22.93 -5.26 36.25
CA ALA A 23 22.79 -4.16 35.33
C ALA A 23 21.41 -4.31 34.69
N GLY A 24 20.46 -3.46 35.08
CA GLY A 24 19.16 -3.37 34.41
C GLY A 24 19.41 -3.16 32.91
N PRO A 25 18.52 -3.66 32.02
CA PRO A 25 18.73 -3.55 30.59
C PRO A 25 19.01 -2.09 30.25
N ALA A 26 20.19 -1.83 29.69
CA ALA A 26 20.57 -0.51 29.23
C ALA A 26 19.49 -0.06 28.24
N ARG A 27 18.74 0.97 28.62
CA ARG A 27 17.70 1.53 27.76
C ARG A 27 18.40 2.00 26.49
N ALA A 28 18.04 1.42 25.34
CA ALA A 28 18.66 1.77 24.07
C ALA A 28 18.56 3.30 23.89
N THR A 29 19.72 3.97 23.85
CA THR A 29 19.83 5.43 23.71
C THR A 29 19.89 5.88 22.24
N GLY A 30 19.70 4.95 21.30
CA GLY A 30 19.66 5.21 19.87
C GLY A 30 18.27 5.61 19.36
N PRO A 31 18.20 6.15 18.14
CA PRO A 31 16.91 6.43 17.50
C PRO A 31 16.10 5.14 17.33
N TRP A 32 14.76 5.26 17.39
CA TRP A 32 13.85 4.12 17.20
C TRP A 32 13.84 3.59 15.76
N PHE A 33 14.23 4.42 14.80
CA PHE A 33 14.32 4.08 13.38
C PHE A 33 15.74 4.30 12.87
N ALA A 34 16.16 3.45 11.95
CA ALA A 34 17.39 3.60 11.18
C ALA A 34 17.01 3.63 9.70
N ASP A 35 17.67 4.49 8.93
CA ASP A 35 17.57 4.44 7.47
C ASP A 35 18.35 3.21 6.97
N VAL A 36 17.66 2.37 6.20
CA VAL A 36 18.17 1.12 5.67
C VAL A 36 18.11 1.07 4.15
N THR A 37 17.68 2.16 3.52
CA THR A 37 17.28 2.22 2.12
C THR A 37 18.39 1.75 1.18
N HIS A 38 19.60 2.29 1.36
CA HIS A 38 20.79 1.92 0.58
C HIS A 38 21.24 0.47 0.84
N ARG A 39 21.18 -0.01 2.09
CA ARG A 39 21.59 -1.41 2.39
C ARG A 39 20.57 -2.43 1.91
N ALA A 40 19.29 -2.03 1.83
CA ALA A 40 18.20 -2.86 1.34
C ALA A 40 18.13 -2.87 -0.20
N GLY A 41 18.75 -1.90 -0.89
CA GLY A 41 18.69 -1.79 -2.35
C GLY A 41 17.43 -1.10 -2.87
N VAL A 42 16.75 -0.31 -2.04
CA VAL A 42 15.49 0.40 -2.34
C VAL A 42 15.75 1.90 -2.49
N ASP A 43 16.85 2.29 -3.14
CA ASP A 43 17.42 3.65 -3.09
C ASP A 43 17.01 4.58 -4.23
N ARG A 44 15.92 4.27 -4.93
CA ARG A 44 15.40 5.10 -6.01
C ARG A 44 14.61 6.28 -5.43
N PRO A 45 15.06 7.53 -5.64
CA PRO A 45 14.29 8.69 -5.20
C PRO A 45 13.04 8.84 -6.07
N HIS A 46 11.93 9.20 -5.43
CA HIS A 46 10.73 9.65 -6.13
C HIS A 46 10.97 11.02 -6.77
N HIS A 47 10.52 11.17 -8.01
CA HIS A 47 10.55 12.44 -8.71
C HIS A 47 9.14 12.98 -8.95
N ASN A 48 8.95 14.24 -8.56
CA ASN A 48 7.73 14.97 -8.87
C ASN A 48 7.67 15.37 -10.35
N ARG A 49 6.44 15.57 -10.84
CA ARG A 49 6.18 16.17 -12.14
C ARG A 49 6.80 17.57 -12.24
N GLN A 50 7.55 17.81 -13.30
CA GLN A 50 8.11 19.12 -13.64
C GLN A 50 7.37 19.72 -14.84
N PHE A 51 7.26 21.05 -14.84
CA PHE A 51 6.59 21.81 -15.90
C PHE A 51 7.49 22.95 -16.36
N ASP A 52 7.43 23.25 -17.66
CA ASP A 52 8.14 24.36 -18.29
C ASP A 52 7.15 25.30 -18.97
N ASN A 53 6.38 26.04 -18.16
CA ASN A 53 5.42 27.03 -18.61
C ASN A 53 5.23 28.13 -17.54
N GLN A 54 4.49 29.18 -17.88
CA GLN A 54 4.27 30.35 -16.99
C GLN A 54 3.60 30.01 -15.64
N TYR A 55 2.96 28.84 -15.52
CA TYR A 55 2.29 28.39 -14.31
C TYR A 55 3.09 27.32 -13.54
N ALA A 56 4.30 26.96 -14.00
CA ALA A 56 5.06 25.82 -13.50
C ALA A 56 5.19 25.75 -11.97
N SER A 57 5.44 26.87 -11.29
CA SER A 57 5.55 26.90 -9.82
C SER A 57 4.25 26.56 -9.10
N ILE A 58 3.09 26.97 -9.66
CA ILE A 58 1.77 26.63 -9.12
C ILE A 58 1.46 25.16 -9.43
N MET A 59 1.77 24.74 -10.67
CA MET A 59 1.53 23.38 -11.13
C MET A 59 2.31 22.35 -10.34
N ALA A 60 3.58 22.62 -10.04
CA ALA A 60 4.39 21.79 -9.18
C ALA A 60 3.76 21.58 -7.80
N GLY A 61 3.03 22.57 -7.26
CA GLY A 61 2.35 22.44 -5.96
C GLY A 61 1.20 21.44 -5.96
N TYR A 62 0.38 21.42 -7.01
CA TYR A 62 -0.77 20.50 -7.06
C TYR A 62 -0.45 19.12 -7.64
N THR A 63 0.72 18.96 -8.27
CA THR A 63 1.21 17.65 -8.74
C THR A 63 2.35 17.09 -7.89
N ALA A 64 2.74 17.77 -6.81
CA ALA A 64 3.63 17.21 -5.78
C ALA A 64 2.86 16.35 -4.76
N LEU A 65 1.77 15.75 -5.22
CA LEU A 65 0.85 14.93 -4.46
C LEU A 65 0.90 13.59 -5.15
N GLY A 66 1.38 12.55 -4.47
CA GLY A 66 1.63 11.27 -5.12
C GLY A 66 3.03 10.78 -4.84
N ALA A 67 3.10 9.81 -3.95
CA ALA A 67 4.26 8.98 -3.64
C ALA A 67 3.70 7.85 -2.79
N SER A 68 3.66 6.65 -3.34
CA SER A 68 3.11 5.49 -2.67
C SER A 68 4.12 4.39 -2.61
N ALA A 69 4.07 3.67 -1.51
CA ALA A 69 4.70 2.37 -1.32
C ALA A 69 3.60 1.41 -0.84
N SER A 70 3.40 0.32 -1.56
CA SER A 70 2.44 -0.72 -1.21
C SER A 70 3.15 -2.07 -1.18
N VAL A 71 2.64 -2.99 -0.37
CA VAL A 71 3.31 -4.25 -0.02
C VAL A 71 2.40 -5.44 -0.28
N ALA A 72 2.92 -6.46 -0.95
CA ALA A 72 2.30 -7.77 -1.12
C ALA A 72 3.36 -8.81 -1.52
N ASP A 73 3.14 -10.08 -1.16
CA ASP A 73 3.82 -11.24 -1.73
C ASP A 73 3.25 -11.51 -3.14
N TYR A 74 3.81 -10.85 -4.17
CA TYR A 74 3.22 -10.87 -5.52
C TYR A 74 3.58 -12.13 -6.31
N ASP A 75 4.69 -12.79 -5.97
CA ASP A 75 5.15 -14.02 -6.64
C ASP A 75 4.91 -15.30 -5.83
N GLY A 76 4.38 -15.18 -4.61
CA GLY A 76 3.94 -16.30 -3.78
C GLY A 76 5.10 -17.06 -3.12
N ASP A 77 6.26 -16.42 -2.99
CA ASP A 77 7.46 -17.04 -2.41
C ASP A 77 7.51 -16.98 -0.87
N GLY A 78 6.53 -16.30 -0.26
CA GLY A 78 6.39 -16.14 1.18
C GLY A 78 7.15 -14.94 1.75
N PHE A 79 7.74 -14.10 0.90
CA PHE A 79 8.36 -12.83 1.28
C PHE A 79 7.57 -11.65 0.74
N GLU A 80 7.34 -10.65 1.59
CA GLU A 80 6.65 -9.43 1.19
C GLU A 80 7.53 -8.57 0.27
N ASP A 81 6.98 -8.15 -0.87
CA ASP A 81 7.60 -7.31 -1.87
C ASP A 81 7.06 -5.88 -1.82
N ILE A 82 7.76 -4.93 -2.43
CA ILE A 82 7.42 -3.50 -2.32
C ILE A 82 7.23 -2.91 -3.71
N PHE A 83 6.05 -2.39 -4.02
CA PHE A 83 5.84 -1.52 -5.18
C PHE A 83 5.97 -0.06 -4.75
N VAL A 84 6.73 0.73 -5.50
CA VAL A 84 6.95 2.17 -5.24
C VAL A 84 6.70 2.95 -6.53
N THR A 85 5.89 4.00 -6.43
CA THR A 85 5.57 4.86 -7.59
C THR A 85 6.67 5.89 -7.87
N ASP A 86 6.71 6.40 -9.09
CA ASP A 86 7.31 7.71 -9.46
C ASP A 86 6.24 8.57 -10.15
N SER A 87 6.39 9.89 -10.18
CA SER A 87 5.38 10.81 -10.75
C SER A 87 5.94 11.75 -11.82
N SER A 88 7.23 11.65 -12.14
CA SER A 88 7.86 12.45 -13.18
C SER A 88 7.44 11.96 -14.56
N ARG A 89 7.56 12.82 -15.57
CA ARG A 89 7.03 12.54 -16.91
C ARG A 89 7.52 11.25 -17.54
N ASP A 90 8.80 10.96 -17.37
CA ASP A 90 9.43 9.78 -17.93
C ASP A 90 9.90 8.83 -16.81
N GLY A 91 9.42 9.08 -15.58
CA GLY A 91 9.73 8.31 -14.40
C GLY A 91 9.12 6.93 -14.45
N ARG A 92 9.86 5.95 -13.92
CA ARG A 92 9.42 4.56 -13.86
C ARG A 92 9.00 4.23 -12.44
N ASN A 93 7.95 3.44 -12.32
CA ASN A 93 7.61 2.81 -11.04
C ASN A 93 8.57 1.64 -10.80
N HIS A 94 8.67 1.21 -9.56
CA HIS A 94 9.58 0.16 -9.11
C HIS A 94 8.80 -0.95 -8.40
N LEU A 95 9.20 -2.20 -8.65
CA LEU A 95 8.70 -3.39 -7.95
C LEU A 95 9.92 -4.11 -7.40
N TYR A 96 10.10 -4.01 -6.10
CA TYR A 96 11.23 -4.55 -5.38
C TYR A 96 10.86 -5.93 -4.85
N ARG A 97 11.35 -6.96 -5.55
CA ARG A 97 11.23 -8.34 -5.07
C ARG A 97 12.19 -8.57 -3.91
N ASN A 98 11.69 -9.09 -2.81
CA ASN A 98 12.45 -9.43 -1.62
C ASN A 98 13.34 -10.65 -1.88
N ASN A 99 14.62 -10.57 -1.52
CA ASN A 99 15.55 -11.67 -1.69
C ASN A 99 15.57 -12.66 -0.49
N GLY A 100 14.71 -12.44 0.51
CA GLY A 100 14.61 -13.25 1.73
C GLY A 100 15.62 -12.89 2.83
N ASP A 101 16.43 -11.84 2.62
CA ASP A 101 17.48 -11.38 3.54
C ASP A 101 17.40 -9.87 3.84
N PHE A 102 16.22 -9.28 3.64
CA PHE A 102 15.96 -7.83 3.72
C PHE A 102 16.71 -6.99 2.68
N THR A 103 17.26 -7.62 1.64
CA THR A 103 17.67 -6.95 0.41
C THR A 103 16.61 -7.17 -0.67
N PHE A 104 16.58 -6.27 -1.65
CA PHE A 104 15.58 -6.27 -2.69
C PHE A 104 16.22 -6.13 -4.07
N THR A 105 15.54 -6.70 -5.06
CA THR A 105 15.88 -6.58 -6.47
C THR A 105 14.74 -5.87 -7.19
N ASP A 106 15.03 -4.77 -7.89
CA ASP A 106 14.04 -4.11 -8.74
C ASP A 106 13.77 -4.95 -10.00
N VAL A 107 12.54 -5.45 -10.11
CA VAL A 107 12.04 -6.32 -11.18
C VAL A 107 10.89 -5.68 -11.98
N ALA A 108 10.63 -4.38 -11.83
CA ALA A 108 9.46 -3.72 -12.42
C ALA A 108 9.36 -3.86 -13.94
N GLU A 109 10.49 -3.81 -14.65
CA GLU A 109 10.55 -3.97 -16.10
C GLU A 109 10.21 -5.40 -16.51
N GLN A 110 10.80 -6.37 -15.82
CA GLN A 110 10.61 -7.79 -16.07
C GLN A 110 9.17 -8.22 -15.77
N ALA A 111 8.59 -7.65 -14.71
CA ALA A 111 7.22 -7.88 -14.31
C ALA A 111 6.19 -7.15 -15.19
N GLY A 112 6.61 -6.12 -15.95
CA GLY A 112 5.76 -5.36 -16.86
C GLY A 112 5.01 -4.19 -16.22
N VAL A 113 5.41 -3.75 -15.03
CA VAL A 113 4.72 -2.72 -14.23
C VAL A 113 5.52 -1.41 -14.06
N ALA A 114 6.71 -1.31 -14.67
CA ALA A 114 7.55 -0.11 -14.60
C ALA A 114 6.91 1.13 -15.24
N ALA A 115 6.08 0.94 -16.27
CA ALA A 115 5.46 2.03 -17.00
C ALA A 115 4.17 2.53 -16.34
N GLY A 116 3.96 3.84 -16.35
CA GLY A 116 2.77 4.45 -15.71
C GLY A 116 2.70 5.96 -15.85
N ASN A 117 3.84 6.60 -16.12
CA ASN A 117 3.94 8.04 -16.30
C ASN A 117 4.20 8.40 -17.76
N ASP A 118 3.57 9.49 -18.22
CA ASP A 118 3.76 10.04 -19.55
C ASP A 118 3.31 11.52 -19.62
N ALA A 119 3.10 12.06 -20.82
CA ALA A 119 2.65 13.43 -21.02
C ALA A 119 1.30 13.78 -20.37
N ALA A 120 0.41 12.81 -20.22
CA ALA A 120 -0.97 12.96 -19.78
C ALA A 120 -1.31 12.19 -18.49
N ASN A 121 -0.36 11.41 -17.96
CA ASN A 121 -0.55 10.58 -16.77
C ASN A 121 0.61 10.71 -15.78
N ALA A 122 0.31 10.72 -14.50
CA ALA A 122 1.29 10.61 -13.42
C ALA A 122 0.77 9.71 -12.29
N SER A 123 1.59 8.77 -11.85
CA SER A 123 1.27 7.85 -10.75
C SER A 123 1.21 8.61 -9.44
N ALA A 124 0.23 8.26 -8.62
CA ALA A 124 -0.04 8.92 -7.35
C ALA A 124 -0.12 7.92 -6.20
N ASP A 125 -0.76 6.77 -6.44
CA ASP A 125 -0.94 5.73 -5.46
C ASP A 125 -0.94 4.33 -6.09
N SER A 126 -0.85 3.30 -5.25
CA SER A 126 -0.88 1.91 -5.67
C SER A 126 -1.63 1.07 -4.64
N LEU A 127 -2.42 0.11 -5.12
CA LEU A 127 -3.22 -0.78 -4.30
C LEU A 127 -3.07 -2.21 -4.80
N TRP A 128 -2.71 -3.11 -3.88
CA TRP A 128 -2.78 -4.55 -4.11
C TRP A 128 -4.18 -5.06 -3.77
N LEU A 129 -4.74 -5.90 -4.64
CA LEU A 129 -6.06 -6.52 -4.48
C LEU A 129 -6.11 -7.83 -5.28
N ASP A 130 -7.01 -8.74 -4.93
CA ASP A 130 -7.32 -9.93 -5.73
C ASP A 130 -8.68 -9.69 -6.39
N TYR A 131 -8.70 -9.10 -7.59
CA TYR A 131 -9.97 -8.63 -8.18
C TYR A 131 -10.78 -9.75 -8.83
N ASP A 132 -10.14 -10.88 -9.16
CA ASP A 132 -10.79 -12.01 -9.81
C ASP A 132 -10.88 -13.27 -8.91
N ASN A 133 -10.48 -13.14 -7.64
CA ASN A 133 -10.51 -14.19 -6.63
C ASN A 133 -9.67 -15.42 -7.00
N ASP A 134 -8.56 -15.21 -7.72
CA ASP A 134 -7.67 -16.30 -8.13
C ASP A 134 -6.54 -16.60 -7.14
N GLY A 135 -6.47 -15.80 -6.06
CA GLY A 135 -5.52 -15.95 -4.97
C GLY A 135 -4.15 -15.33 -5.25
N ARG A 136 -3.95 -14.64 -6.37
CA ARG A 136 -2.74 -13.86 -6.64
C ARG A 136 -3.03 -12.36 -6.52
N PRO A 137 -2.20 -11.60 -5.81
CA PRO A 137 -2.36 -10.15 -5.75
C PRO A 137 -2.16 -9.51 -7.13
N ASP A 138 -3.19 -8.80 -7.61
CA ASP A 138 -3.15 -7.87 -8.73
C ASP A 138 -2.78 -6.46 -8.25
N LEU A 139 -2.36 -5.61 -9.19
CA LEU A 139 -1.89 -4.27 -8.88
C LEU A 139 -2.75 -3.21 -9.59
N LEU A 140 -3.43 -2.37 -8.81
CA LEU A 140 -4.02 -1.14 -9.30
C LEU A 140 -3.01 0.01 -9.12
N LEU A 141 -2.61 0.62 -10.23
CA LEU A 141 -1.86 1.87 -10.27
C LEU A 141 -2.84 3.05 -10.39
N VAL A 142 -2.94 3.83 -9.32
CA VAL A 142 -3.78 5.02 -9.25
C VAL A 142 -3.00 6.21 -9.78
N ARG A 143 -3.62 6.98 -10.67
CA ARG A 143 -2.94 8.06 -11.39
C ARG A 143 -3.80 9.32 -11.44
N PHE A 144 -3.11 10.46 -11.49
CA PHE A 144 -3.66 11.61 -12.18
C PHE A 144 -3.69 11.30 -13.68
N GLY A 145 -4.89 11.17 -14.25
CA GLY A 145 -5.07 10.76 -15.64
C GLY A 145 -5.93 9.51 -15.73
N HIS A 146 -5.52 8.50 -16.47
CA HIS A 146 -6.22 7.21 -16.50
C HIS A 146 -5.62 6.30 -15.44
N ASN A 147 -6.37 5.57 -14.63
CA ASN A 147 -5.77 4.55 -13.76
C ASN A 147 -5.25 3.36 -14.60
N ARG A 148 -4.54 2.42 -13.98
CA ARG A 148 -4.17 1.14 -14.61
C ARG A 148 -4.43 -0.04 -13.69
N LEU A 149 -5.03 -1.09 -14.22
CA LEU A 149 -5.13 -2.39 -13.53
C LEU A 149 -4.21 -3.39 -14.23
N PHE A 150 -3.30 -3.96 -13.45
CA PHE A 150 -2.36 -4.99 -13.85
C PHE A 150 -2.78 -6.31 -13.23
N HIS A 151 -3.24 -7.25 -14.07
CA HIS A 151 -3.58 -8.60 -13.63
C HIS A 151 -2.33 -9.46 -13.49
N ASN A 152 -2.18 -10.14 -12.37
CA ASN A 152 -1.07 -11.04 -12.09
C ASN A 152 -1.26 -12.38 -12.82
N ILE A 153 -0.55 -12.55 -13.94
CA ILE A 153 -0.65 -13.74 -14.78
C ILE A 153 0.25 -14.90 -14.29
N GLY A 154 0.86 -14.76 -13.11
CA GLY A 154 1.80 -15.71 -12.56
C GLY A 154 3.23 -15.55 -13.11
N ASP A 155 4.14 -16.37 -12.59
CA ASP A 155 5.58 -16.33 -12.90
C ASP A 155 6.21 -14.93 -12.75
N GLY A 156 5.70 -14.14 -11.79
CA GLY A 156 6.15 -12.78 -11.50
C GLY A 156 5.87 -11.76 -12.61
N ARG A 157 4.86 -11.98 -13.45
CA ARG A 157 4.51 -11.09 -14.57
C ARG A 157 3.07 -10.60 -14.47
N PHE A 158 2.85 -9.43 -15.06
CA PHE A 158 1.54 -8.80 -15.12
C PHE A 158 1.10 -8.49 -16.56
N ALA A 159 -0.22 -8.45 -16.76
CA ALA A 159 -0.85 -7.95 -17.97
C ALA A 159 -1.67 -6.69 -17.66
N ASP A 160 -1.54 -5.63 -18.45
CA ASP A 160 -2.45 -4.47 -18.38
C ASP A 160 -3.81 -4.89 -18.92
N VAL A 161 -4.82 -4.94 -18.05
CA VAL A 161 -6.21 -5.32 -18.35
C VAL A 161 -7.17 -4.15 -18.14
N THR A 162 -6.65 -2.92 -18.06
CA THR A 162 -7.40 -1.73 -17.64
C THR A 162 -8.68 -1.52 -18.45
N LYS A 163 -8.58 -1.71 -19.77
CA LYS A 163 -9.69 -1.50 -20.69
C LYS A 163 -10.72 -2.63 -20.60
N GLU A 164 -10.23 -3.86 -20.56
CA GLU A 164 -11.04 -5.08 -20.43
C GLU A 164 -11.81 -5.09 -19.11
N ALA A 165 -11.19 -4.61 -18.04
CA ALA A 165 -11.79 -4.50 -16.72
C ALA A 165 -12.75 -3.30 -16.55
N GLY A 166 -12.95 -2.48 -17.59
CA GLY A 166 -13.87 -1.33 -17.53
C GLY A 166 -13.35 -0.11 -16.75
N LEU A 167 -12.04 -0.03 -16.52
CA LEU A 167 -11.40 1.02 -15.70
C LEU A 167 -10.69 2.11 -16.53
N ASP A 168 -10.69 2.02 -17.86
CA ASP A 168 -10.07 3.02 -18.75
C ASP A 168 -10.89 4.33 -18.80
N ARG A 169 -10.75 5.12 -17.74
CA ARG A 169 -11.46 6.38 -17.53
C ARG A 169 -10.49 7.44 -17.02
N TYR A 170 -10.60 8.64 -17.58
CA TYR A 170 -9.87 9.80 -17.07
C TYR A 170 -10.44 10.22 -15.71
N ALA A 171 -9.60 10.20 -14.68
CA ALA A 171 -9.88 10.59 -13.31
C ALA A 171 -8.59 11.13 -12.66
N ASN A 172 -8.67 12.30 -12.05
CA ASN A 172 -7.52 12.84 -11.31
C ASN A 172 -7.48 12.22 -9.90
N ALA A 173 -7.11 10.94 -9.85
CA ALA A 173 -7.14 10.11 -8.66
C ALA A 173 -5.86 10.23 -7.82
N ILE A 174 -6.03 10.16 -6.49
CA ILE A 174 -4.93 10.24 -5.51
C ILE A 174 -4.88 9.03 -4.58
N GLY A 175 -5.93 8.21 -4.55
CA GLY A 175 -5.93 6.98 -3.77
C GLY A 175 -7.09 6.07 -4.14
N ALA A 176 -7.03 4.83 -3.70
CA ALA A 176 -8.11 3.87 -3.85
C ALA A 176 -8.17 2.91 -2.66
N ILE A 177 -9.35 2.37 -2.41
CA ILE A 177 -9.56 1.26 -1.46
C ILE A 177 -10.39 0.18 -2.13
N ALA A 178 -10.14 -1.07 -1.75
CA ALA A 178 -10.90 -2.22 -2.20
C ALA A 178 -11.54 -2.93 -1.00
N PHE A 179 -12.84 -3.18 -1.09
CA PHE A 179 -13.61 -3.94 -0.10
C PHE A 179 -14.93 -4.41 -0.72
N ASP A 180 -15.45 -5.53 -0.25
CA ASP A 180 -16.74 -6.09 -0.67
C ASP A 180 -17.89 -5.30 -0.02
N TYR A 181 -18.41 -4.27 -0.71
CA TYR A 181 -19.40 -3.34 -0.11
C TYR A 181 -20.81 -3.94 -0.08
N ASP A 182 -21.12 -4.86 -0.99
CA ASP A 182 -22.45 -5.48 -1.12
C ASP A 182 -22.51 -6.93 -0.59
N ARG A 183 -21.39 -7.45 -0.09
CA ARG A 183 -21.22 -8.75 0.56
C ARG A 183 -21.41 -9.92 -0.40
N ASP A 184 -20.98 -9.73 -1.64
CA ASP A 184 -21.15 -10.72 -2.69
C ASP A 184 -19.97 -11.68 -2.88
N GLY A 185 -18.89 -11.44 -2.11
CA GLY A 185 -17.67 -12.22 -2.10
C GLY A 185 -16.61 -11.76 -3.09
N PHE A 186 -16.84 -10.67 -3.84
CA PHE A 186 -15.87 -10.05 -4.73
C PHE A 186 -15.54 -8.65 -4.23
N VAL A 187 -14.26 -8.27 -4.28
CA VAL A 187 -13.86 -6.93 -3.85
C VAL A 187 -14.29 -5.89 -4.88
N ASP A 188 -14.97 -4.86 -4.40
CA ASP A 188 -15.31 -3.67 -5.19
C ASP A 188 -14.25 -2.59 -5.00
N LEU A 189 -14.23 -1.60 -5.88
CA LEU A 189 -13.20 -0.57 -5.91
C LEU A 189 -13.78 0.83 -5.72
N PHE A 190 -13.21 1.60 -4.80
CA PHE A 190 -13.54 3.01 -4.60
C PHE A 190 -12.29 3.84 -4.88
N VAL A 191 -12.40 4.78 -5.82
CA VAL A 191 -11.31 5.63 -6.29
C VAL A 191 -11.55 7.07 -5.87
N GLY A 192 -10.61 7.62 -5.12
CA GLY A 192 -10.66 8.96 -4.58
C GLY A 192 -10.02 9.95 -5.55
N CYS A 193 -10.83 10.88 -6.07
CA CYS A 193 -10.38 11.87 -7.02
C CYS A 193 -10.17 13.23 -6.35
N TYR A 194 -8.92 13.71 -6.43
CA TYR A 194 -8.56 15.00 -5.86
C TYR A 194 -9.16 16.13 -6.71
N PHE A 195 -8.87 16.13 -8.02
CA PHE A 195 -9.41 17.12 -8.95
C PHE A 195 -10.54 16.55 -9.81
N SER A 196 -11.38 17.44 -10.33
CA SER A 196 -12.32 17.09 -11.40
C SER A 196 -11.59 16.50 -12.61
N ALA A 197 -12.29 15.77 -13.47
CA ALA A 197 -11.74 15.10 -14.65
C ALA A 197 -11.37 16.11 -15.77
N VAL A 198 -10.34 16.91 -15.51
CA VAL A 198 -9.77 17.92 -16.42
C VAL A 198 -8.29 17.66 -16.64
N ASP A 199 -7.75 18.05 -17.79
CA ASP A 199 -6.31 17.96 -18.06
C ASP A 199 -5.52 18.92 -17.17
N ILE A 200 -4.94 18.40 -16.09
CA ILE A 200 -4.13 19.16 -15.14
C ILE A 200 -2.68 19.35 -15.60
N PHE A 201 -2.26 18.65 -16.66
CA PHE A 201 -0.90 18.72 -17.19
C PHE A 201 -0.74 19.78 -18.28
N ASN A 202 -1.83 20.13 -18.95
CA ASN A 202 -1.89 21.23 -19.92
C ASN A 202 -3.12 22.14 -19.71
N PRO A 203 -3.18 22.90 -18.60
CA PRO A 203 -4.38 23.63 -18.29
C PRO A 203 -4.49 24.99 -18.96
N GLY A 204 -5.73 25.36 -19.30
CA GLY A 204 -6.07 26.71 -19.73
C GLY A 204 -6.03 27.75 -18.60
N THR A 205 -5.92 27.34 -17.34
CA THR A 205 -5.91 28.22 -16.17
C THR A 205 -5.22 27.55 -14.97
N PRO A 206 -4.45 28.27 -14.13
CA PRO A 206 -3.87 27.74 -12.90
C PRO A 206 -4.87 27.66 -11.73
N ARG A 207 -6.14 28.06 -11.93
CA ARG A 207 -7.16 28.13 -10.87
C ARG A 207 -7.81 26.76 -10.61
N PHE A 208 -7.05 25.85 -10.04
CA PHE A 208 -7.56 24.54 -9.62
C PHE A 208 -8.01 24.52 -8.16
N PHE A 209 -7.39 25.33 -7.30
CA PHE A 209 -7.74 25.39 -5.88
C PHE A 209 -8.96 26.28 -5.63
N PRO A 210 -9.94 25.82 -4.81
CA PRO A 210 -11.02 26.65 -4.33
C PRO A 210 -10.51 27.59 -3.24
N ASN A 211 -11.34 28.57 -2.87
CA ASN A 211 -11.04 29.46 -1.75
C ASN A 211 -11.14 28.74 -0.38
N SER A 212 -11.70 27.53 -0.30
CA SER A 212 -11.88 26.77 0.94
C SER A 212 -11.95 25.26 0.69
N PHE A 213 -11.26 24.47 1.50
CA PHE A 213 -11.34 23.01 1.51
C PHE A 213 -12.72 22.50 1.98
N GLU A 214 -13.40 23.23 2.85
CA GLU A 214 -14.70 22.81 3.44
C GLU A 214 -15.86 22.90 2.45
N LYS A 215 -15.74 23.79 1.45
CA LYS A 215 -16.81 24.12 0.50
C LYS A 215 -16.39 23.87 -0.95
N ALA A 216 -15.33 23.08 -1.15
CA ALA A 216 -14.87 22.71 -2.47
C ALA A 216 -15.95 21.93 -3.22
N ASP A 217 -16.33 22.40 -4.40
CA ASP A 217 -17.29 21.75 -5.31
C ASP A 217 -16.67 21.42 -6.68
N ASN A 218 -15.36 21.65 -6.81
CA ASN A 218 -14.59 21.51 -8.04
C ASN A 218 -13.62 20.30 -8.02
N GLY A 219 -13.85 19.38 -7.09
CA GLY A 219 -13.13 18.12 -6.99
C GLY A 219 -13.60 17.06 -7.95
N GLY A 220 -12.97 15.90 -7.83
CA GLY A 220 -13.39 14.70 -8.55
C GLY A 220 -14.30 13.80 -7.73
N GLY A 221 -14.43 14.04 -6.42
CA GLY A 221 -15.24 13.21 -5.54
C GLY A 221 -14.69 11.79 -5.39
N VAL A 222 -15.59 10.83 -5.24
CA VAL A 222 -15.26 9.40 -5.17
C VAL A 222 -16.02 8.69 -6.28
N LEU A 223 -15.31 7.86 -7.06
CA LEU A 223 -15.90 6.93 -8.00
C LEU A 223 -16.00 5.55 -7.35
N ALA A 224 -17.16 4.91 -7.45
CA ALA A 224 -17.37 3.55 -6.98
C ALA A 224 -17.57 2.60 -8.16
N PHE A 225 -16.91 1.45 -8.09
CA PHE A 225 -16.84 0.43 -9.13
C PHE A 225 -17.22 -0.91 -8.51
N HIS A 226 -18.34 -1.47 -8.95
CA HIS A 226 -18.80 -2.78 -8.51
C HIS A 226 -18.14 -3.87 -9.34
N ASN A 227 -17.61 -4.90 -8.69
CA ASN A 227 -17.04 -6.05 -9.38
C ASN A 227 -18.14 -6.85 -10.08
N ASN A 228 -18.04 -6.98 -11.40
CA ASN A 228 -19.08 -7.65 -12.19
C ASN A 228 -18.92 -9.18 -12.24
N ARG A 229 -17.93 -9.74 -11.52
CA ARG A 229 -17.61 -11.19 -11.46
C ARG A 229 -17.23 -11.82 -12.79
N HIS A 230 -16.93 -10.99 -13.78
CA HIS A 230 -16.59 -11.37 -15.14
C HIS A 230 -15.25 -10.76 -15.56
N GLY A 231 -14.35 -10.56 -14.59
CA GLY A 231 -13.02 -9.99 -14.82
C GLY A 231 -13.01 -8.48 -15.01
N GLY A 232 -13.96 -7.76 -14.41
CA GLY A 232 -13.99 -6.30 -14.49
C GLY A 232 -14.97 -5.65 -13.53
N PHE A 233 -15.20 -4.37 -13.78
CA PHE A 233 -16.01 -3.51 -12.92
C PHE A 233 -17.05 -2.70 -13.71
N ASP A 234 -18.21 -2.51 -13.10
CA ASP A 234 -19.21 -1.54 -13.53
C ASP A 234 -19.14 -0.30 -12.63
N GLU A 235 -19.23 0.89 -13.20
CA GLU A 235 -19.27 2.13 -12.40
C GLU A 235 -20.68 2.37 -11.83
N VAL A 236 -20.76 2.57 -10.51
CA VAL A 236 -22.01 2.53 -9.73
C VAL A 236 -22.18 3.71 -8.77
N THR A 237 -21.32 4.72 -8.85
CA THR A 237 -21.26 5.93 -8.00
C THR A 237 -22.65 6.55 -7.82
N ASP A 238 -23.32 6.85 -8.93
CA ASP A 238 -24.66 7.44 -8.92
C ASP A 238 -25.72 6.49 -8.38
N ARG A 239 -25.59 5.19 -8.67
CA ARG A 239 -26.52 4.12 -8.28
C ARG A 239 -26.52 3.91 -6.76
N ILE A 240 -25.35 3.99 -6.13
CA ILE A 240 -25.20 3.85 -4.67
C ILE A 240 -25.34 5.19 -3.94
N GLY A 241 -25.60 6.28 -4.66
CA GLY A 241 -25.89 7.59 -4.08
C GLY A 241 -24.66 8.35 -3.58
N LEU A 242 -23.45 7.95 -3.97
CA LEU A 242 -22.25 8.73 -3.69
C LEU A 242 -22.24 9.97 -4.58
N ARG A 243 -22.53 11.13 -3.99
CA ARG A 243 -22.56 12.42 -4.67
C ARG A 243 -21.65 13.39 -3.93
N THR A 244 -20.36 13.08 -3.92
CA THR A 244 -19.33 13.99 -3.41
C THR A 244 -18.69 14.72 -4.60
N SER A 245 -18.58 16.04 -4.52
CA SER A 245 -17.88 16.88 -5.51
C SER A 245 -16.67 17.59 -4.91
N GLY A 246 -16.37 17.29 -3.64
CA GLY A 246 -15.20 17.79 -2.94
C GLY A 246 -13.92 17.05 -3.35
N TRP A 247 -12.84 17.50 -2.74
CA TRP A 247 -11.52 16.93 -2.92
C TRP A 247 -11.37 15.69 -2.04
N THR A 248 -11.16 14.54 -2.65
CA THR A 248 -10.80 13.34 -1.90
C THR A 248 -9.31 13.39 -1.63
N LEU A 249 -8.94 13.47 -0.35
CA LEU A 249 -7.54 13.44 0.12
C LEU A 249 -7.13 12.06 0.59
N ASP A 250 -8.08 11.31 1.12
CA ASP A 250 -7.87 9.98 1.70
C ASP A 250 -9.18 9.19 1.63
N LEU A 251 -9.05 7.87 1.68
CA LEU A 251 -10.15 6.93 1.69
C LEU A 251 -9.89 5.89 2.79
N GLY A 252 -10.95 5.52 3.50
CA GLY A 252 -10.89 4.43 4.46
C GLY A 252 -12.25 3.76 4.57
N HIS A 253 -12.23 2.46 4.86
CA HIS A 253 -13.41 1.71 5.26
C HIS A 253 -13.23 1.16 6.67
N GLY A 254 -14.35 0.80 7.30
CA GLY A 254 -14.32 0.20 8.63
C GLY A 254 -15.64 -0.47 8.97
N ASP A 255 -15.56 -1.57 9.70
CA ASP A 255 -16.70 -2.29 10.24
C ASP A 255 -17.13 -1.67 11.58
N ALA A 256 -17.97 -0.64 11.51
CA ALA A 256 -18.42 0.09 12.70
C ALA A 256 -19.43 -0.67 13.56
N ASN A 257 -20.11 -1.69 13.00
CA ASN A 257 -21.09 -2.49 13.75
C ASN A 257 -20.49 -3.83 14.24
N ASN A 258 -19.24 -4.12 13.90
CA ASN A 258 -18.47 -5.31 14.27
C ASN A 258 -19.21 -6.60 13.87
N ASP A 259 -19.89 -6.59 12.72
CA ASP A 259 -20.54 -7.76 12.16
C ASP A 259 -19.58 -8.70 11.40
N GLY A 260 -18.28 -8.36 11.41
CA GLY A 260 -17.18 -9.17 10.90
C GLY A 260 -17.04 -9.13 9.38
N TYR A 261 -17.66 -8.14 8.72
CA TYR A 261 -17.46 -7.85 7.31
C TYR A 261 -16.59 -6.60 7.19
N ASP A 262 -15.28 -6.77 7.30
CA ASP A 262 -14.27 -5.72 7.08
C ASP A 262 -13.60 -5.82 5.69
N GLY A 263 -14.16 -6.64 4.79
CA GLY A 263 -13.66 -6.81 3.42
C GLY A 263 -12.35 -7.60 3.28
N SER A 264 -11.69 -8.00 4.37
CA SER A 264 -10.38 -8.68 4.32
C SER A 264 -10.44 -10.20 4.44
N ARG A 265 -11.63 -10.77 4.72
CA ARG A 265 -11.77 -12.16 5.15
C ARG A 265 -12.69 -12.96 4.23
N THR A 266 -12.11 -13.54 3.19
CA THR A 266 -12.75 -14.57 2.34
C THR A 266 -12.71 -15.94 3.03
N GLY A 267 -13.48 -16.10 4.13
CA GLY A 267 -13.55 -17.41 4.80
C GLY A 267 -14.65 -17.53 5.85
N PRO A 268 -15.26 -18.72 6.02
CA PRO A 268 -16.29 -18.92 7.03
C PRO A 268 -15.73 -18.71 8.44
N ARG A 269 -16.45 -17.94 9.26
CA ARG A 269 -16.13 -17.73 10.68
C ARG A 269 -15.83 -19.08 11.36
N PRO A 270 -14.75 -19.21 12.15
CA PRO A 270 -14.65 -20.31 13.09
C PRO A 270 -15.86 -20.23 14.02
N ARG A 271 -16.69 -21.28 14.04
CA ARG A 271 -17.80 -21.38 14.98
C ARG A 271 -17.22 -21.19 16.38
N SER A 272 -17.71 -20.20 17.11
CA SER A 272 -17.34 -20.03 18.51
C SER A 272 -17.67 -21.33 19.24
N ALA A 273 -16.66 -21.95 19.83
CA ALA A 273 -16.86 -23.09 20.69
C ALA A 273 -17.70 -22.60 21.89
N SER A 274 -18.98 -22.95 21.90
CA SER A 274 -19.84 -22.75 23.04
C SER A 274 -19.30 -23.58 24.20
N THR A 275 -18.67 -22.93 25.17
CA THR A 275 -18.27 -23.56 26.42
C THR A 275 -19.54 -24.09 27.13
N PRO A 276 -19.65 -25.37 27.50
CA PRO A 276 -20.80 -25.85 28.23
C PRO A 276 -20.82 -25.19 29.62
N ARG A 277 -21.93 -24.53 29.97
CA ARG A 277 -22.17 -24.15 31.36
C ARG A 277 -22.22 -25.43 32.19
N ARG A 278 -21.29 -25.59 33.13
CA ARG A 278 -21.40 -26.59 34.19
C ARG A 278 -22.60 -26.22 35.05
N GLY A 279 -23.45 -27.21 35.31
CA GLY A 279 -24.57 -27.13 36.25
C GLY A 279 -24.13 -27.06 37.70
#